data_AF-A0A4R5YDA9-F1
#
_entry.id   AF-A0A4R5YDA9-F1
#
_cell.length_a   1.000
_cell.length_b   1.000
_cell.length_c   1.000
_cell.angle_alpha   90.00
_cell.angle_beta   90.00
_cell.angle_gamma   90.00
#
_symmetry.space_group_name_H-M   'P 1'
#
loop_
_entity.id
_entity.type
_entity.pdbx_description
1 polymer ?
#
loop_
_entity_poly.entity_id
_entity_poly.type
_entity_poly.pdbx_seq_one_letter_code
_entity_poly.pdbx_strand_id
1 'polypeptide(L)'
;MTGTADHTAAPAPASPRGAANRRGPFRAGERVQLTDERGRMNTVTLADDGEFHSHRGVLSHGELIGRPEGTVVENSAGFRYQALRPLLKDFVLSMPRGAAVVYPKDAGQIVTMADIFPGARVVEAGVGSGALSISLLRAVGDEGRLHSFERRAEFADIARGNVETMFGGPHPAWQISIGDLAEELGEHEAPGSVDRVVLDMLAPWECLDAVATALTPGGVVMCYVATVTQLSRTAEAMRADGRFTEPDASETMVRGWHVEGLAVRPDHRMVAHTGFLLSARRLADGSERLAPKRRASKSEYSEEDLQAWTPVALGERDVTDKKLRRAGRDALGLAERAARATAPADAPGATPPPAPAPESAHEAAPAPAPEQPHEERP
;
A
#
# COMPACT_ATOMS: atom_id res chain seq x y z
N MET A 1 -67.85 -12.01 -19.61
CA MET A 1 -67.08 -11.09 -18.75
C MET A 1 -65.68 -11.68 -18.60
N THR A 2 -64.76 -11.22 -19.44
CA THR A 2 -63.34 -11.61 -19.43
C THR A 2 -62.60 -10.75 -18.42
N GLY A 3 -62.09 -11.37 -17.36
CA GLY A 3 -61.25 -10.71 -16.36
C GLY A 3 -59.86 -10.42 -16.92
N THR A 4 -59.49 -9.15 -16.92
CA THR A 4 -58.13 -8.67 -17.17
C THR A 4 -57.27 -8.96 -15.94
N ALA A 5 -56.30 -9.86 -16.10
CA ALA A 5 -55.24 -10.05 -15.11
C ALA A 5 -54.26 -8.87 -15.22
N ASP A 6 -54.15 -8.13 -14.12
CA ASP A 6 -53.24 -7.01 -13.95
C ASP A 6 -51.82 -7.58 -13.77
N HIS A 7 -51.02 -7.54 -14.83
CA HIS A 7 -49.60 -7.87 -14.76
C HIS A 7 -48.87 -6.65 -14.18
N THR A 8 -48.79 -6.58 -12.85
CA THR A 8 -47.82 -5.73 -12.16
C THR A 8 -46.42 -6.17 -12.58
N ALA A 9 -45.82 -5.42 -13.51
CA ALA A 9 -44.45 -5.62 -13.93
C ALA A 9 -43.53 -5.52 -12.71
N ALA A 10 -42.70 -6.54 -12.50
CA ALA A 10 -41.67 -6.51 -11.47
C ALA A 10 -40.76 -5.28 -11.69
N PRO A 11 -40.33 -4.57 -10.63
CA PRO A 11 -39.43 -3.45 -10.77
C PRO A 11 -38.16 -3.91 -11.49
N ALA A 12 -37.71 -3.12 -12.47
CA ALA A 12 -36.45 -3.39 -13.16
C ALA A 12 -35.31 -3.52 -12.14
N PRO A 13 -34.39 -4.49 -12.30
CA PRO A 13 -33.27 -4.64 -11.37
C PRO A 13 -32.49 -3.32 -11.30
N ALA A 14 -32.16 -2.89 -10.08
CA ALA A 14 -31.35 -1.71 -9.87
C ALA A 14 -30.02 -1.86 -10.63
N SER A 15 -29.62 -0.84 -11.37
CA SER A 15 -28.33 -0.84 -12.08
C SER A 15 -27.19 -0.92 -11.05
N PRO A 16 -26.15 -1.76 -11.28
CA PRO A 16 -25.00 -1.82 -10.39
C PRO A 16 -24.40 -0.45 -10.10
N ARG A 17 -23.98 -0.22 -8.85
CA ARG A 17 -23.47 1.06 -8.37
C ARG A 17 -22.31 1.54 -9.24
N GLY A 18 -22.40 2.78 -9.71
CA GLY A 18 -21.38 3.42 -10.54
C GLY A 18 -21.38 3.01 -12.03
N ALA A 19 -22.15 2.01 -12.46
CA ALA A 19 -22.20 1.60 -13.87
C ALA A 19 -22.73 2.73 -14.79
N ALA A 20 -23.66 3.55 -14.29
CA ALA A 20 -24.22 4.69 -15.02
C ALA A 20 -23.19 5.78 -15.34
N ASN A 21 -22.13 5.91 -14.53
CA ASN A 21 -21.03 6.87 -14.71
C ASN A 21 -19.98 6.38 -15.71
N ARG A 22 -20.17 5.19 -16.29
CA ARG A 22 -19.24 4.54 -17.21
C ARG A 22 -19.79 4.40 -18.63
N ARG A 23 -20.95 4.99 -18.92
CA ARG A 23 -21.66 4.80 -20.20
C ARG A 23 -22.33 6.08 -20.66
N GLY A 24 -22.58 6.14 -21.98
CA GLY A 24 -23.28 7.24 -22.61
C GLY A 24 -22.41 8.49 -22.79
N PRO A 25 -23.01 9.61 -23.19
CA PRO A 25 -22.31 10.87 -23.37
C PRO A 25 -21.72 11.41 -22.06
N PHE A 26 -20.73 12.29 -22.16
CA PHE A 26 -20.16 12.98 -21.01
C PHE A 26 -21.19 13.87 -20.32
N ARG A 27 -21.08 13.99 -19.00
CA ARG A 27 -21.95 14.80 -18.14
C ARG A 27 -21.11 15.65 -17.20
N ALA A 28 -21.69 16.75 -16.70
CA ALA A 28 -21.11 17.48 -15.59
C ALA A 28 -20.90 16.57 -14.38
N GLY A 29 -19.82 16.79 -13.63
CA GLY A 29 -19.37 15.96 -12.51
C GLY A 29 -18.56 14.72 -12.91
N GLU A 30 -18.56 14.30 -14.18
CA GLU A 30 -17.75 13.16 -14.61
C GLU A 30 -16.27 13.52 -14.72
N ARG A 31 -15.40 12.56 -14.35
CA ARG A 31 -13.97 12.68 -14.60
C ARG A 31 -13.66 12.26 -16.03
N VAL A 32 -12.89 13.09 -16.73
CA VAL A 32 -12.46 12.87 -18.10
C VAL A 32 -10.95 13.01 -18.19
N GLN A 33 -10.34 12.09 -18.91
CA GLN A 33 -8.93 12.12 -19.26
C GLN A 33 -8.77 12.70 -20.66
N LEU A 34 -8.00 13.78 -20.74
CA LEU A 34 -7.66 14.50 -21.96
C LEU A 34 -6.25 14.11 -22.38
N THR A 35 -6.13 13.46 -23.53
CA THR A 35 -4.85 13.10 -24.13
C THR A 35 -4.56 14.03 -25.30
N ASP A 36 -3.44 14.74 -25.23
CA ASP A 36 -3.03 15.66 -26.30
C ASP A 36 -2.30 14.95 -27.46
N GLU A 37 -1.98 15.70 -28.52
CA GLU A 37 -1.27 15.18 -29.70
C GLU A 37 0.14 14.62 -29.41
N ARG A 38 0.70 14.92 -28.24
CA ARG A 38 1.99 14.38 -27.77
C ARG A 38 1.80 13.20 -26.83
N GLY A 39 0.58 12.72 -26.64
CA GLY A 39 0.24 11.64 -25.72
C GLY A 39 0.25 12.06 -24.25
N ARG A 40 0.32 13.36 -23.93
CA ARG A 40 0.27 13.82 -22.53
C ARG A 40 -1.16 13.76 -22.02
N MET A 41 -1.33 13.10 -20.88
CA MET A 41 -2.64 12.87 -20.27
C MET A 41 -2.87 13.87 -19.12
N ASN A 42 -4.04 14.48 -19.09
CA ASN A 42 -4.51 15.30 -17.97
C ASN A 42 -5.90 14.82 -17.55
N THR A 43 -6.19 14.78 -16.25
CA THR A 43 -7.51 14.38 -15.76
C THR A 43 -8.23 15.60 -15.21
N VAL A 44 -9.44 15.85 -15.70
CA VAL A 44 -10.30 16.96 -15.27
C VAL A 44 -11.64 16.43 -14.78
N THR A 45 -12.34 17.21 -13.96
CA THR A 45 -13.74 16.97 -13.60
C THR A 45 -14.58 17.98 -14.37
N LEU A 46 -15.53 17.49 -15.17
CA LEU A 46 -16.40 18.36 -15.96
C LEU A 46 -17.35 19.16 -15.06
N ALA A 47 -17.66 20.38 -15.48
CA ALA A 47 -18.59 21.29 -14.83
C ALA A 47 -19.22 22.14 -15.93
N ASP A 48 -20.48 22.56 -15.77
CA ASP A 48 -21.24 23.21 -16.84
C ASP A 48 -20.54 24.46 -17.40
N ASP A 49 -20.00 25.30 -16.51
CA ASP A 49 -19.21 26.49 -16.85
C ASP A 49 -17.69 26.27 -16.64
N GLY A 50 -17.25 25.03 -16.59
CA GLY A 50 -15.86 24.71 -16.28
C GLY A 50 -14.92 24.88 -17.47
N GLU A 51 -13.66 25.19 -17.18
CA GLU A 51 -12.60 25.35 -18.17
C GLU A 51 -11.35 24.58 -17.75
N PHE A 52 -10.71 23.93 -18.73
CA PHE A 52 -9.38 23.36 -18.57
C PHE A 52 -8.33 24.29 -19.15
N HIS A 53 -7.46 24.82 -18.30
CA HIS A 53 -6.36 25.69 -18.69
C HIS A 53 -5.08 24.90 -18.95
N SER A 54 -4.46 25.17 -20.09
CA SER A 54 -3.14 24.66 -20.42
C SER A 54 -2.23 25.79 -20.88
N HIS A 55 -0.93 25.52 -20.96
CA HIS A 55 0.05 26.42 -21.61
C HIS A 55 -0.24 26.69 -23.11
N ARG A 56 -1.25 26.04 -23.72
CA ARG A 56 -1.62 26.18 -25.13
C ARG A 56 -3.05 26.66 -25.33
N GLY A 57 -3.62 27.37 -24.35
CA GLY A 57 -4.99 27.85 -24.41
C GLY A 57 -5.95 27.06 -23.52
N VAL A 58 -7.23 27.33 -23.71
CA VAL A 58 -8.31 26.96 -22.79
C VAL A 58 -9.31 26.07 -23.52
N LEU A 59 -9.69 24.95 -22.90
CA LEU A 59 -10.73 24.06 -23.38
C LEU A 59 -11.97 24.21 -22.49
N SER A 60 -13.08 24.69 -23.04
CA SER A 60 -14.36 24.74 -22.34
C SER A 60 -14.91 23.32 -22.13
N HIS A 61 -15.42 23.03 -20.94
CA HIS A 61 -16.09 21.76 -20.65
C HIS A 61 -17.39 21.60 -21.44
N GLY A 62 -18.03 22.69 -21.85
CA GLY A 62 -19.21 22.67 -22.72
C GLY A 62 -18.95 22.02 -24.09
N GLU A 63 -17.70 22.02 -24.57
CA GLU A 63 -17.31 21.30 -25.79
C GLU A 63 -17.32 19.77 -25.61
N LEU A 64 -17.29 19.29 -24.37
CA LEU A 64 -17.25 17.86 -24.04
C LEU A 64 -18.61 17.35 -23.56
N ILE A 65 -19.31 18.10 -22.72
CA ILE A 65 -20.60 17.69 -22.14
C ILE A 65 -21.60 17.40 -23.27
N GLY A 66 -22.28 16.25 -23.16
CA GLY A 66 -23.23 15.77 -24.17
C GLY A 66 -22.59 15.06 -25.37
N ARG A 67 -21.25 15.07 -25.53
CA ARG A 67 -20.56 14.30 -26.58
C ARG A 67 -20.25 12.87 -26.14
N PRO A 68 -20.16 11.91 -27.08
CA PRO A 68 -19.74 10.55 -26.76
C PRO A 68 -18.27 10.47 -26.33
N GLU A 69 -17.97 9.42 -25.57
CA GLU A 69 -16.60 9.07 -25.19
C GLU A 69 -15.74 8.73 -26.42
N GLY A 70 -14.47 9.13 -26.40
CA GLY A 70 -13.54 8.99 -27.52
C GLY A 70 -13.58 10.14 -28.52
N THR A 71 -14.40 11.18 -28.28
CA THR A 71 -14.41 12.39 -29.12
C THR A 71 -13.07 13.12 -29.07
N VAL A 72 -12.75 13.80 -30.17
CA VAL A 72 -11.64 14.75 -30.26
C VAL A 72 -12.21 16.15 -30.34
N VAL A 73 -11.68 17.07 -29.54
CA VAL A 73 -12.09 18.48 -29.48
C VAL A 73 -10.88 19.40 -29.59
N GLU A 74 -11.10 20.61 -30.09
CA GLU A 74 -10.09 21.66 -30.16
C GLU A 74 -10.28 22.65 -29.02
N ASN A 75 -9.19 23.15 -28.47
CA ASN A 75 -9.21 24.25 -27.52
C ASN A 75 -9.22 25.62 -28.24
N SER A 76 -9.22 26.72 -27.48
CA SER A 76 -9.24 28.08 -28.03
C SER A 76 -8.06 28.46 -28.94
N ALA A 77 -6.98 27.65 -28.98
CA ALA A 77 -5.83 27.84 -29.87
C ALA A 77 -5.74 26.78 -30.98
N GLY A 78 -6.79 25.98 -31.21
CA GLY A 78 -6.82 24.92 -32.22
C GLY A 78 -6.06 23.65 -31.84
N PHE A 79 -5.64 23.50 -30.58
CA PHE A 79 -4.92 22.31 -30.13
C PHE A 79 -5.90 21.18 -29.78
N ARG A 80 -5.65 19.98 -30.31
CA ARG A 80 -6.57 18.85 -30.22
C ARG A 80 -6.36 17.99 -28.98
N TYR A 81 -7.47 17.57 -28.38
CA TYR A 81 -7.52 16.67 -27.23
C TYR A 81 -8.48 15.52 -27.52
N GLN A 82 -8.04 14.29 -27.30
CA GLN A 82 -8.92 13.12 -27.20
C GLN A 82 -9.44 13.00 -25.78
N ALA A 83 -10.76 12.89 -25.62
CA ALA A 83 -11.43 12.77 -24.33
C ALA A 83 -11.94 11.35 -24.09
N LEU A 84 -11.50 10.72 -23.01
CA LEU A 84 -11.91 9.37 -22.57
C LEU A 84 -12.26 9.39 -21.08
N ARG A 85 -13.13 8.49 -20.61
CA ARG A 85 -13.27 8.28 -19.16
C ARG A 85 -12.05 7.51 -18.66
N PRO A 86 -11.47 7.90 -17.51
CA PRO A 86 -10.32 7.18 -16.97
C PRO A 86 -10.71 5.73 -16.64
N LEU A 87 -9.90 4.75 -17.08
CA LEU A 87 -10.04 3.38 -16.60
C LEU A 87 -9.67 3.33 -15.11
N LEU A 88 -9.96 2.21 -14.44
CA LEU A 88 -9.62 2.06 -13.03
C LEU A 88 -8.12 2.28 -12.78
N LYS A 89 -7.27 1.71 -13.64
CA LYS A 89 -5.82 1.87 -13.54
C LYS A 89 -5.39 3.34 -13.64
N ASP A 90 -6.08 4.14 -14.44
CA ASP A 90 -5.75 5.55 -14.66
C ASP A 90 -6.23 6.41 -13.47
N PHE A 91 -7.42 6.08 -12.94
CA PHE A 91 -7.96 6.71 -11.74
C PHE A 91 -7.05 6.48 -10.53
N VAL A 92 -6.68 5.23 -10.25
CA VAL A 92 -5.85 4.86 -9.09
C VAL A 92 -4.51 5.60 -9.09
N LEU A 93 -3.91 5.80 -10.27
CA LEU A 93 -2.61 6.49 -10.38
C LEU A 93 -2.72 8.02 -10.30
N SER A 94 -3.91 8.60 -10.42
CA SER A 94 -4.14 10.05 -10.47
C SER A 94 -5.08 10.59 -9.38
N MET A 95 -5.59 9.72 -8.50
CA MET A 95 -6.44 10.13 -7.40
C MET A 95 -5.63 10.82 -6.28
N PRO A 96 -6.28 11.65 -5.44
CA PRO A 96 -5.70 12.14 -4.20
C PRO A 96 -5.19 10.99 -3.31
N ARG A 97 -3.99 11.15 -2.74
CA ARG A 97 -3.33 10.10 -1.95
C ARG A 97 -2.91 10.64 -0.60
N GLY A 98 -3.36 9.98 0.47
CA GLY A 98 -2.84 10.14 1.83
C GLY A 98 -1.71 9.18 2.17
N ALA A 99 -1.62 8.07 1.43
CA ALA A 99 -0.64 7.00 1.60
C ALA A 99 -0.20 6.42 0.25
N ALA A 100 0.81 5.56 0.27
CA ALA A 100 1.13 4.73 -0.89
C ALA A 100 -0.06 3.84 -1.26
N VAL A 101 -0.23 3.58 -2.56
CA VAL A 101 -1.36 2.80 -3.08
C VAL A 101 -0.88 1.47 -3.61
N VAL A 102 -1.71 0.43 -3.45
CA VAL A 102 -1.52 -0.82 -4.19
C VAL A 102 -1.65 -0.53 -5.69
N TYR A 103 -0.64 -0.95 -6.46
CA TYR A 103 -0.60 -0.69 -7.89
C TYR A 103 -1.63 -1.55 -8.63
N PRO A 104 -2.14 -1.12 -9.80
CA PRO A 104 -3.15 -1.88 -10.54
C PRO A 104 -2.74 -3.32 -10.88
N LYS A 105 -1.45 -3.58 -11.11
CA LYS A 105 -0.93 -4.94 -11.36
C LYS A 105 -1.17 -5.84 -10.14
N ASP A 106 -0.94 -5.32 -8.93
CA ASP A 106 -1.03 -6.07 -7.69
C ASP A 106 -2.48 -6.18 -7.24
N ALA A 107 -3.28 -5.13 -7.39
CA ALA A 107 -4.72 -5.19 -7.12
C ALA A 107 -5.42 -6.25 -7.99
N GLY A 108 -5.04 -6.37 -9.28
CA GLY A 108 -5.55 -7.43 -10.15
C GLY A 108 -5.14 -8.84 -9.71
N GLN A 109 -3.89 -9.00 -9.26
CA GLN A 109 -3.42 -10.26 -8.68
C GLN A 109 -4.15 -10.57 -7.36
N ILE A 110 -4.33 -9.60 -6.46
CA ILE A 110 -5.07 -9.78 -5.20
C ILE A 110 -6.49 -10.25 -5.47
N VAL A 111 -7.23 -9.57 -6.35
CA VAL A 111 -8.61 -9.97 -6.69
C VAL A 111 -8.67 -11.40 -7.21
N THR A 112 -7.71 -11.79 -8.06
CA THR A 112 -7.67 -13.12 -8.68
C THR A 112 -7.19 -14.20 -7.72
N MET A 113 -6.05 -13.99 -7.07
CA MET A 113 -5.36 -14.98 -6.24
C MET A 113 -5.99 -15.12 -4.86
N ALA A 114 -6.60 -14.07 -4.33
CA ALA A 114 -7.46 -14.18 -3.16
C ALA A 114 -8.87 -14.68 -3.52
N ASP A 115 -9.17 -14.90 -4.81
CA ASP A 115 -10.47 -15.37 -5.28
C ASP A 115 -11.62 -14.52 -4.71
N ILE A 116 -11.58 -13.22 -4.98
CA ILE A 116 -12.64 -12.29 -4.57
C ILE A 116 -13.79 -12.41 -5.57
N PHE A 117 -14.93 -12.94 -5.10
CA PHE A 117 -16.07 -13.28 -5.94
C PHE A 117 -17.31 -12.40 -5.65
N PRO A 118 -18.27 -12.29 -6.59
CA PRO A 118 -19.51 -11.56 -6.37
C PRO A 118 -20.31 -12.11 -5.19
N GLY A 119 -20.73 -11.26 -4.26
CA GLY A 119 -21.42 -11.66 -3.04
C GLY A 119 -20.51 -12.02 -1.86
N ALA A 120 -19.18 -12.06 -2.05
CA ALA A 120 -18.25 -12.39 -0.98
C ALA A 120 -18.30 -11.38 0.18
N ARG A 121 -18.09 -11.88 1.40
CA ARG A 121 -17.82 -11.09 2.61
C ARG A 121 -16.31 -10.97 2.79
N VAL A 122 -15.80 -9.79 2.48
CA VAL A 122 -14.37 -9.47 2.49
C VAL A 122 -14.07 -8.51 3.63
N VAL A 123 -12.99 -8.77 4.36
CA VAL A 123 -12.39 -7.80 5.28
C VAL A 123 -11.10 -7.28 4.68
N GLU A 124 -10.86 -5.98 4.74
CA GLU A 124 -9.56 -5.39 4.46
C GLU A 124 -9.06 -4.58 5.65
N ALA A 125 -7.74 -4.47 5.80
CA ALA A 125 -7.16 -3.51 6.74
C ALA A 125 -5.90 -2.86 6.16
N GLY A 126 -5.78 -1.55 6.44
CA GLY A 126 -4.88 -0.66 5.71
C GLY A 126 -5.59 -0.08 4.48
N VAL A 127 -6.61 0.73 4.71
CA VAL A 127 -7.44 1.30 3.63
C VAL A 127 -6.66 2.36 2.86
N GLY A 128 -5.88 3.17 3.60
CA GLY A 128 -5.02 4.20 3.03
C GLY A 128 -5.82 5.19 2.18
N SER A 129 -5.63 5.16 0.86
CA SER A 129 -6.34 6.06 -0.06
C SER A 129 -7.52 5.39 -0.79
N GLY A 130 -7.88 4.16 -0.44
CA GLY A 130 -9.01 3.42 -1.01
C GLY A 130 -8.76 2.78 -2.39
N ALA A 131 -7.50 2.73 -2.85
CA ALA A 131 -7.16 2.19 -4.19
C ALA A 131 -7.57 0.72 -4.33
N LEU A 132 -7.19 -0.10 -3.33
CA LEU A 132 -7.51 -1.51 -3.29
C LEU A 132 -8.99 -1.72 -3.03
N SER A 133 -9.57 -0.94 -2.10
CA SER A 133 -11.01 -0.97 -1.78
C SER A 133 -11.89 -0.82 -3.02
N ILE A 134 -11.55 0.10 -3.95
CA ILE A 134 -12.29 0.24 -5.21
C ILE A 134 -12.25 -1.05 -6.05
N SER A 135 -11.12 -1.74 -6.08
CA SER A 135 -10.97 -2.99 -6.84
C SER A 135 -11.75 -4.13 -6.17
N LEU A 136 -11.72 -4.22 -4.85
CA LEU A 136 -12.48 -5.20 -4.07
C LEU A 136 -13.99 -4.97 -4.21
N LEU A 137 -14.47 -3.72 -4.09
CA LEU A 137 -15.88 -3.36 -4.24
C LEU A 137 -16.44 -3.74 -5.61
N ARG A 138 -15.66 -3.55 -6.68
CA ARG A 138 -16.06 -4.01 -8.02
C ARG A 138 -16.18 -5.53 -8.12
N ALA A 139 -15.31 -6.27 -7.43
CA ALA A 139 -15.29 -7.72 -7.48
C ALA A 139 -16.44 -8.34 -6.67
N VAL A 140 -16.69 -7.80 -5.46
CA VAL A 140 -17.79 -8.28 -4.59
C VAL A 140 -19.17 -7.85 -5.09
N GLY A 141 -19.25 -6.71 -5.80
CA GLY A 141 -20.52 -6.16 -6.30
C GLY A 141 -21.43 -5.61 -5.20
N ASP A 142 -22.62 -5.15 -5.60
CA ASP A 142 -23.55 -4.45 -4.71
C ASP A 142 -24.17 -5.34 -3.62
N GLU A 143 -24.23 -6.66 -3.86
CA GLU A 143 -24.79 -7.66 -2.95
C GLU A 143 -23.74 -8.32 -2.05
N GLY A 144 -22.45 -8.05 -2.29
CA GLY A 144 -21.36 -8.50 -1.42
C GLY A 144 -21.17 -7.59 -0.22
N ARG A 145 -20.05 -7.77 0.49
CA ARG A 145 -19.64 -6.88 1.57
C ARG A 145 -18.14 -6.72 1.62
N LEU A 146 -17.68 -5.48 1.73
CA LEU A 146 -16.31 -5.12 2.08
C LEU A 146 -16.35 -4.35 3.41
N HIS A 147 -15.77 -4.93 4.45
CA HIS A 147 -15.56 -4.27 5.73
C HIS A 147 -14.10 -3.87 5.88
N SER A 148 -13.86 -2.57 5.86
CA SER A 148 -12.53 -1.97 5.85
C SER A 148 -12.16 -1.44 7.24
N PHE A 149 -10.97 -1.76 7.73
CA PHE A 149 -10.44 -1.25 9.00
C PHE A 149 -9.28 -0.27 8.76
N GLU A 150 -9.41 0.94 9.30
CA GLU A 150 -8.40 1.99 9.20
C GLU A 150 -8.19 2.66 10.55
N ARG A 151 -6.93 2.81 10.98
CA ARG A 151 -6.61 3.40 12.29
C ARG A 151 -6.72 4.92 12.29
N ARG A 152 -6.54 5.53 11.12
CA ARG A 152 -6.44 6.98 10.96
C ARG A 152 -7.67 7.54 10.26
N ALA A 153 -8.50 8.28 11.01
CA ALA A 153 -9.76 8.83 10.50
C ALA A 153 -9.56 9.67 9.21
N GLU A 154 -8.47 10.42 9.12
CA GLU A 154 -8.16 11.21 7.92
C GLU A 154 -7.91 10.36 6.67
N PHE A 155 -7.37 9.14 6.82
CA PHE A 155 -7.19 8.20 5.71
C PHE A 155 -8.52 7.58 5.32
N ALA A 156 -9.38 7.25 6.28
CA ALA A 156 -10.73 6.80 6.00
C ALA A 156 -11.56 7.85 5.23
N ASP A 157 -11.39 9.14 5.54
CA ASP A 157 -12.07 10.22 4.82
C ASP A 157 -11.57 10.37 3.38
N ILE A 158 -10.25 10.29 3.16
CA ILE A 158 -9.65 10.28 1.82
C ILE A 158 -10.16 9.08 1.01
N ALA A 159 -10.14 7.90 1.61
CA ALA A 159 -10.64 6.68 0.98
C ALA A 159 -12.11 6.83 0.60
N ARG A 160 -12.94 7.38 1.50
CA ARG A 160 -14.37 7.62 1.24
C ARG A 160 -14.58 8.54 0.06
N GLY A 161 -13.89 9.68 0.04
CA GLY A 161 -13.94 10.61 -1.10
C GLY A 161 -13.53 9.95 -2.42
N ASN A 162 -12.48 9.14 -2.43
CA ASN A 162 -12.01 8.45 -3.64
C ASN A 162 -12.97 7.35 -4.12
N VAL A 163 -13.47 6.51 -3.21
CA VAL A 163 -14.45 5.45 -3.53
C VAL A 163 -15.73 6.09 -4.06
N GLU A 164 -16.28 7.08 -3.37
CA GLU A 164 -17.51 7.76 -3.80
C GLU A 164 -17.31 8.48 -5.13
N THR A 165 -16.16 9.10 -5.37
CA THR A 165 -15.83 9.68 -6.68
C THR A 165 -15.87 8.62 -7.77
N MET A 166 -15.37 7.41 -7.49
CA MET A 166 -15.36 6.34 -8.48
C MET A 166 -16.77 5.80 -8.76
N PHE A 167 -17.60 5.66 -7.73
CA PHE A 167 -18.90 5.02 -7.83
C PHE A 167 -20.07 6.01 -8.00
N GLY A 168 -19.81 7.31 -7.92
CA GLY A 168 -20.81 8.38 -7.97
C GLY A 168 -21.62 8.56 -6.70
N GLY A 169 -21.04 8.22 -5.54
CA GLY A 169 -21.68 8.21 -4.22
C GLY A 169 -21.33 6.95 -3.41
N PRO A 170 -21.90 6.82 -2.20
CA PRO A 170 -21.64 5.71 -1.30
C PRO A 170 -21.92 4.35 -1.95
N HIS A 171 -21.02 3.38 -1.73
CA HIS A 171 -21.19 2.01 -2.23
C HIS A 171 -21.95 1.17 -1.17
N PRO A 172 -23.05 0.48 -1.55
CA PRO A 172 -23.90 -0.23 -0.58
C PRO A 172 -23.18 -1.37 0.14
N ALA A 173 -22.26 -2.06 -0.55
CA ALA A 173 -21.47 -3.13 0.03
C ALA A 173 -20.33 -2.67 0.96
N TRP A 174 -20.10 -1.36 1.14
CA TRP A 174 -18.90 -0.87 1.83
C TRP A 174 -19.18 -0.32 3.22
N GLN A 175 -18.37 -0.74 4.18
CA GLN A 175 -18.34 -0.22 5.54
C GLN A 175 -16.89 0.05 5.96
N ILE A 176 -16.66 1.11 6.73
CA ILE A 176 -15.36 1.38 7.36
C ILE A 176 -15.54 1.46 8.87
N SER A 177 -14.70 0.75 9.63
CA SER A 177 -14.53 0.93 11.07
C SER A 177 -13.19 1.60 11.36
N ILE A 178 -13.19 2.53 12.32
CA ILE A 178 -11.97 3.22 12.77
C ILE A 178 -11.39 2.49 13.97
N GLY A 179 -10.21 1.92 13.82
CA GLY A 179 -9.54 1.19 14.90
C GLY A 179 -8.53 0.18 14.38
N ASP A 180 -7.89 -0.54 15.30
CA ASP A 180 -6.94 -1.60 14.97
C ASP A 180 -7.70 -2.89 14.62
N LEU A 181 -7.41 -3.49 13.46
CA LEU A 181 -8.07 -4.73 13.03
C LEU A 181 -7.92 -5.85 14.06
N ALA A 182 -6.75 -5.96 14.69
CA ALA A 182 -6.49 -7.04 15.65
C ALA A 182 -7.40 -6.97 16.88
N GLU A 183 -7.86 -5.77 17.25
CA GLU A 183 -8.70 -5.51 18.41
C GLU A 183 -10.19 -5.49 18.03
N GLU A 184 -10.54 -4.83 16.92
CA GLU A 184 -11.92 -4.51 16.56
C GLU A 184 -12.64 -5.61 15.77
N LEU A 185 -11.91 -6.48 15.05
CA LEU A 185 -12.52 -7.42 14.11
C LEU A 185 -13.56 -8.34 14.76
N GLY A 186 -13.28 -8.84 15.96
CA GLY A 186 -14.17 -9.74 16.69
C GLY A 186 -15.45 -9.08 17.20
N GLU A 187 -15.48 -7.75 17.33
CA GLU A 187 -16.69 -7.01 17.71
C GLU A 187 -17.65 -6.82 16.54
N HIS A 188 -17.11 -6.89 15.32
CA HIS A 188 -17.86 -6.59 14.10
C HIS A 188 -18.24 -7.82 13.26
N GLU A 189 -17.42 -8.88 13.29
CA GLU A 189 -17.66 -10.09 12.52
C GLU A 189 -17.78 -11.31 13.43
N ALA A 190 -18.81 -12.13 13.19
CA ALA A 190 -18.94 -13.39 13.89
C ALA A 190 -17.83 -14.37 13.47
N PRO A 191 -17.41 -15.31 14.34
CA PRO A 191 -16.48 -16.35 13.97
C PRO A 191 -16.93 -17.13 12.72
N GLY A 192 -16.01 -17.37 11.79
CA GLY A 192 -16.29 -18.10 10.54
C GLY A 192 -17.20 -17.40 9.53
N SER A 193 -17.50 -16.10 9.70
CA SER A 193 -18.45 -15.35 8.86
C SER A 193 -17.81 -14.61 7.67
N VAL A 194 -16.48 -14.55 7.61
CA VAL A 194 -15.72 -13.84 6.56
C VAL A 194 -15.17 -14.83 5.54
N ASP A 195 -15.34 -14.55 4.26
CA ASP A 195 -14.85 -15.40 3.17
C ASP A 195 -13.38 -15.14 2.86
N ARG A 196 -12.98 -13.86 2.86
CA ARG A 196 -11.66 -13.38 2.41
C ARG A 196 -11.16 -12.26 3.30
N VAL A 197 -9.86 -12.25 3.58
CA VAL A 197 -9.18 -11.17 4.30
C VAL A 197 -8.01 -10.66 3.47
N VAL A 198 -7.89 -9.35 3.34
CA VAL A 198 -6.77 -8.70 2.64
C VAL A 198 -6.07 -7.69 3.55
N LEU A 199 -4.77 -7.87 3.79
CA LEU A 199 -3.99 -7.04 4.72
C LEU A 199 -2.90 -6.27 3.96
N ASP A 200 -3.00 -4.94 3.92
CA ASP A 200 -1.98 -4.02 3.39
C ASP A 200 -1.49 -3.10 4.52
N MET A 201 -0.65 -3.66 5.40
CA MET A 201 -0.20 -2.96 6.60
C MET A 201 1.22 -3.37 6.99
N LEU A 202 1.80 -2.61 7.93
CA LEU A 202 3.19 -2.82 8.35
C LEU A 202 3.41 -4.14 9.10
N ALA A 203 2.41 -4.61 9.85
CA ALA A 203 2.52 -5.73 10.77
C ALA A 203 1.35 -6.73 10.66
N PRO A 204 1.11 -7.36 9.50
CA PRO A 204 -0.03 -8.27 9.31
C PRO A 204 0.01 -9.50 10.23
N TRP A 205 1.19 -9.88 10.74
CA TRP A 205 1.35 -10.98 11.71
C TRP A 205 0.63 -10.72 13.04
N GLU A 206 0.33 -9.47 13.40
CA GLU A 206 -0.38 -9.12 14.64
C GLU A 206 -1.88 -9.39 14.54
N CYS A 207 -2.42 -9.51 13.33
CA CYS A 207 -3.84 -9.71 13.08
C CYS A 207 -4.23 -11.19 12.91
N LEU A 208 -3.27 -12.12 12.86
CA LEU A 208 -3.53 -13.51 12.44
C LEU A 208 -4.54 -14.23 13.33
N ASP A 209 -4.56 -13.96 14.64
CA ASP A 209 -5.50 -14.60 15.55
C ASP A 209 -6.95 -14.15 15.32
N ALA A 210 -7.17 -12.84 15.24
CA ALA A 210 -8.47 -12.26 14.92
C ALA A 210 -8.94 -12.73 13.52
N VAL A 211 -8.04 -12.75 12.55
CA VAL A 211 -8.29 -13.21 11.18
C VAL A 211 -8.64 -14.70 11.13
N ALA A 212 -7.90 -15.55 11.85
CA ALA A 212 -8.17 -16.99 11.92
C ALA A 212 -9.53 -17.30 12.57
N THR A 213 -9.99 -16.44 13.48
CA THR A 213 -11.30 -16.55 14.14
C THR A 213 -12.43 -16.11 13.20
N ALA A 214 -12.29 -14.98 12.52
CA ALA A 214 -13.33 -14.43 11.65
C ALA A 214 -13.48 -15.21 10.32
N LEU A 215 -12.39 -15.76 9.79
CA LEU A 215 -12.40 -16.47 8.51
C LEU A 215 -13.14 -17.82 8.60
N THR A 216 -13.98 -18.08 7.61
CA THR A 216 -14.58 -19.39 7.39
C THR A 216 -13.51 -20.44 7.07
N PRO A 217 -13.68 -21.72 7.47
CA PRO A 217 -12.83 -22.81 7.00
C PRO A 217 -12.69 -22.81 5.47
N GLY A 218 -11.45 -22.84 4.98
CA GLY A 218 -11.12 -22.75 3.56
C GLY A 218 -11.10 -21.32 3.00
N GLY A 219 -11.47 -20.30 3.78
CA GLY A 219 -11.34 -18.89 3.44
C GLY A 219 -9.88 -18.48 3.25
N VAL A 220 -9.65 -17.37 2.53
CA VAL A 220 -8.30 -16.94 2.12
C VAL A 220 -7.88 -15.70 2.90
N VAL A 221 -6.64 -15.70 3.41
CA VAL A 221 -5.94 -14.48 3.83
C VAL A 221 -4.88 -14.14 2.79
N MET A 222 -4.84 -12.87 2.38
CA MET A 222 -3.88 -12.30 1.44
C MET A 222 -3.17 -11.12 2.09
N CYS A 223 -1.86 -11.21 2.28
CA CYS A 223 -1.04 -10.14 2.81
C CYS A 223 -0.22 -9.50 1.69
N TYR A 224 -0.31 -8.18 1.56
CA TYR A 224 0.57 -7.38 0.71
C TYR A 224 1.63 -6.71 1.59
N VAL A 225 2.91 -7.03 1.36
CA VAL A 225 4.04 -6.55 2.19
C VAL A 225 5.17 -6.02 1.33
N ALA A 226 5.80 -4.91 1.75
CA ALA A 226 6.81 -4.23 0.94
C ALA A 226 8.19 -4.88 1.05
N THR A 227 8.56 -5.42 2.22
CA THR A 227 9.93 -5.92 2.47
C THR A 227 9.98 -7.43 2.62
N VAL A 228 11.14 -8.00 2.29
CA VAL A 228 11.43 -9.42 2.51
C VAL A 228 11.43 -9.83 3.99
N THR A 229 11.70 -8.88 4.89
CA THR A 229 11.63 -9.11 6.35
C THR A 229 10.18 -9.23 6.82
N GLN A 230 9.29 -8.39 6.30
CA GLN A 230 7.85 -8.51 6.53
C GLN A 230 7.31 -9.82 5.96
N LEU A 231 7.72 -10.17 4.73
CA LEU A 231 7.35 -11.43 4.08
C LEU A 231 7.75 -12.64 4.94
N SER A 232 9.01 -12.71 5.33
CA SER A 232 9.56 -13.78 6.17
C SER A 232 8.80 -13.88 7.51
N ARG A 233 8.67 -12.76 8.22
CA ARG A 233 7.98 -12.74 9.53
C ARG A 233 6.52 -13.16 9.43
N THR A 234 5.81 -12.72 8.40
CA THR A 234 4.38 -13.07 8.21
C THR A 234 4.23 -14.56 7.90
N ALA A 235 5.09 -15.10 7.04
CA ALA A 235 5.06 -16.53 6.70
C ALA A 235 5.37 -17.39 7.94
N GLU A 236 6.40 -17.07 8.71
CA GLU A 236 6.71 -17.82 9.94
C GLU A 236 5.61 -17.70 10.99
N ALA A 237 4.98 -16.53 11.13
CA ALA A 237 3.85 -16.35 12.03
C ALA A 237 2.65 -17.22 11.61
N MET A 238 2.31 -17.29 10.32
CA MET A 238 1.27 -18.20 9.82
C MET A 238 1.61 -19.68 10.07
N ARG A 239 2.88 -20.07 9.90
CA ARG A 239 3.36 -21.43 10.17
C ARG A 239 3.27 -21.80 11.65
N ALA A 240 3.62 -20.86 12.53
CA ALA A 240 3.59 -21.03 13.98
C ALA A 240 2.16 -21.05 14.53
N ASP A 241 1.25 -20.25 13.96
CA ASP A 241 -0.17 -20.25 14.30
C ASP A 241 -0.82 -21.60 14.01
N GLY A 242 -0.48 -22.22 12.87
CA GLY A 242 -0.88 -23.58 12.53
C GLY A 242 -2.33 -23.73 12.06
N ARG A 243 -3.17 -22.69 12.14
CA ARG A 243 -4.55 -22.70 11.61
C ARG A 243 -4.64 -22.38 10.11
N PHE A 244 -3.52 -22.09 9.46
CA PHE A 244 -3.45 -21.80 8.04
C PHE A 244 -2.72 -22.91 7.27
N THR A 245 -2.98 -23.02 5.97
CA THR A 245 -2.17 -23.84 5.06
C THR A 245 -0.74 -23.32 4.97
N GLU A 246 0.13 -24.05 4.28
CA GLU A 246 1.45 -23.53 3.92
C GLU A 246 1.31 -22.17 3.20
N PRO A 247 2.01 -21.12 3.66
CA PRO A 247 1.95 -19.82 2.99
C PRO A 247 2.60 -19.86 1.61
N ASP A 248 1.91 -19.35 0.61
CA ASP A 248 2.39 -19.21 -0.77
C ASP A 248 2.75 -17.75 -1.05
N ALA A 249 3.99 -17.52 -1.49
CA ALA A 249 4.57 -16.19 -1.68
C ALA A 249 4.95 -15.95 -3.14
N SER A 250 4.60 -14.79 -3.68
CA SER A 250 4.99 -14.38 -5.03
C SER A 250 5.18 -12.87 -5.16
N GLU A 251 5.84 -12.46 -6.24
CA GLU A 251 5.88 -11.07 -6.70
C GLU A 251 5.68 -11.04 -8.23
N THR A 252 5.26 -9.90 -8.76
CA THR A 252 5.01 -9.75 -10.21
C THR A 252 5.70 -8.50 -10.75
N MET A 253 6.49 -8.69 -11.81
CA MET A 253 7.15 -7.62 -12.56
C MET A 253 6.39 -7.32 -13.86
N VAL A 254 6.14 -6.04 -14.14
CA VAL A 254 5.52 -5.60 -15.41
C VAL A 254 6.53 -4.75 -16.18
N ARG A 255 6.91 -5.20 -17.37
CA ARG A 255 7.86 -4.51 -18.25
C ARG A 255 7.17 -4.03 -19.52
N GLY A 256 7.12 -2.71 -19.69
CA GLY A 256 6.58 -2.09 -20.90
C GLY A 256 7.44 -2.34 -22.14
N TRP A 257 6.84 -2.14 -23.29
CA TRP A 257 7.48 -2.30 -24.60
C TRP A 257 7.24 -1.06 -25.44
N HIS A 258 8.32 -0.57 -26.03
CA HIS A 258 8.27 0.39 -27.11
C HIS A 258 8.01 -0.37 -28.42
N VAL A 259 6.93 -0.03 -29.10
CA VAL A 259 6.48 -0.71 -30.33
C VAL A 259 6.18 0.33 -31.39
N GLU A 260 7.23 0.84 -32.04
CA GLU A 260 7.13 1.88 -33.07
C GLU A 260 7.91 1.49 -34.33
N GLY A 261 7.20 1.11 -35.40
CA GLY A 261 7.82 0.69 -36.66
C GLY A 261 8.82 -0.46 -36.46
N LEU A 262 10.09 -0.23 -36.79
CA LEU A 262 11.18 -1.20 -36.59
C LEU A 262 11.77 -1.17 -35.16
N ALA A 263 11.44 -0.15 -34.37
CA ALA A 263 11.89 -0.02 -32.99
C ALA A 263 10.93 -0.78 -32.06
N VAL A 264 11.12 -2.11 -32.00
CA VAL A 264 10.38 -3.00 -31.10
C VAL A 264 11.32 -3.55 -30.04
N ARG A 265 11.18 -3.07 -28.80
CA ARG A 265 12.05 -3.46 -27.67
C ARG A 265 11.39 -3.16 -26.33
N PRO A 266 11.87 -3.75 -25.21
CA PRO A 266 11.47 -3.32 -23.88
C PRO A 266 11.75 -1.84 -23.63
N ASP A 267 10.96 -1.23 -22.76
CA ASP A 267 11.23 0.10 -22.24
C ASP A 267 12.53 0.12 -21.44
N HIS A 268 13.25 1.25 -21.50
CA HIS A 268 14.53 1.41 -20.80
C HIS A 268 14.38 1.52 -19.28
N ARG A 269 13.17 1.84 -18.80
CA ARG A 269 12.87 1.99 -17.37
C ARG A 269 11.61 1.21 -17.05
N MET A 270 11.58 0.62 -15.86
CA MET A 270 10.41 -0.04 -15.30
C MET A 270 10.37 0.17 -13.79
N VAL A 271 9.19 -0.01 -13.20
CA VAL A 271 9.07 -0.15 -11.76
C VAL A 271 9.55 -1.56 -11.39
N ALA A 272 10.66 -1.64 -10.66
CA ALA A 272 11.30 -2.91 -10.35
C ALA A 272 10.62 -3.67 -9.20
N HIS A 273 10.07 -2.94 -8.21
CA HIS A 273 9.42 -3.53 -7.04
C HIS A 273 8.28 -2.67 -6.54
N THR A 274 7.35 -3.31 -5.83
CA THR A 274 6.15 -2.69 -5.23
C THR A 274 5.86 -3.37 -3.89
N GLY A 275 5.58 -4.67 -3.94
CA GLY A 275 5.39 -5.52 -2.77
C GLY A 275 5.32 -6.99 -3.17
N PHE A 276 5.36 -7.84 -2.16
CA PHE A 276 5.14 -9.27 -2.24
C PHE A 276 3.69 -9.57 -1.88
N LEU A 277 3.13 -10.60 -2.51
CA LEU A 277 1.86 -11.21 -2.13
C LEU A 277 2.15 -12.50 -1.38
N LEU A 278 1.59 -12.63 -0.19
CA LEU A 278 1.64 -13.85 0.61
C LEU A 278 0.22 -14.29 0.90
N SER A 279 -0.14 -15.51 0.51
CA SER A 279 -1.48 -16.05 0.71
C SER A 279 -1.47 -17.36 1.49
N ALA A 280 -2.53 -17.59 2.25
CA ALA A 280 -2.80 -18.88 2.87
C ALA A 280 -4.30 -19.09 3.02
N ARG A 281 -4.73 -20.34 3.18
CA ARG A 281 -6.13 -20.68 3.45
C ARG A 281 -6.30 -21.08 4.90
N ARG A 282 -7.42 -20.67 5.50
CA ARG A 282 -7.83 -21.12 6.83
C ARG A 282 -8.14 -22.62 6.79
N LEU A 283 -7.54 -23.40 7.69
CA LEU A 283 -7.87 -24.82 7.88
C LEU A 283 -9.23 -24.96 8.58
N ALA A 284 -9.82 -26.15 8.62
CA ALA A 284 -10.95 -26.40 9.50
C ALA A 284 -10.47 -26.57 10.96
N ASP A 285 -11.35 -26.33 11.93
CA ASP A 285 -11.02 -26.54 13.34
C ASP A 285 -10.63 -28.00 13.61
N GLY A 286 -9.56 -28.18 14.40
CA GLY A 286 -8.99 -29.50 14.68
C GLY A 286 -8.21 -30.13 13.51
N SER A 287 -8.08 -29.46 12.36
CA SER A 287 -7.25 -29.93 11.26
C SER A 287 -5.80 -29.49 11.42
N GLU A 288 -4.86 -30.37 11.08
CA GLU A 288 -3.43 -30.07 11.12
C GLU A 288 -2.92 -29.56 9.77
N ARG A 289 -2.02 -28.58 9.80
CA ARG A 289 -1.30 -28.13 8.61
C ARG A 289 -0.41 -29.26 8.09
N LEU A 290 -0.59 -29.63 6.82
CA LEU A 290 0.35 -30.50 6.12
C LEU A 290 1.59 -29.69 5.73
N ALA A 291 2.66 -29.81 6.51
CA ALA A 291 3.95 -29.27 6.12
C ALA A 291 4.47 -30.03 4.89
N PRO A 292 4.95 -29.35 3.84
CA PRO A 292 5.61 -30.02 2.73
C PRO A 292 6.73 -30.91 3.28
N LYS A 293 6.71 -32.20 2.95
CA LYS A 293 7.83 -33.09 3.26
C LYS A 293 9.03 -32.57 2.48
N ARG A 294 9.86 -31.74 3.11
CA ARG A 294 11.19 -31.44 2.57
C ARG A 294 11.87 -32.78 2.40
N ARG A 295 12.22 -33.14 1.14
CA ARG A 295 13.28 -34.14 0.95
C ARG A 295 14.42 -33.68 1.84
N ALA A 296 15.03 -34.60 2.57
CA ALA A 296 16.23 -34.31 3.35
C ALA A 296 17.36 -33.86 2.38
N SER A 297 17.30 -32.63 1.90
CA SER A 297 18.47 -31.86 1.54
C SER A 297 19.13 -31.53 2.88
N LYS A 298 20.44 -31.74 2.99
CA LYS A 298 21.26 -31.24 4.10
C LYS A 298 21.05 -29.73 4.22
N SER A 299 20.06 -29.32 5.02
CA SER A 299 19.75 -27.93 5.32
C SER A 299 19.00 -27.84 6.64
N GLU A 300 19.34 -28.70 7.60
CA GLU A 300 19.43 -28.20 8.97
C GLU A 300 20.65 -27.29 8.93
N TYR A 301 20.42 -25.98 8.87
CA TYR A 301 21.49 -25.01 9.09
C TYR A 301 22.08 -25.33 10.46
N SER A 302 23.38 -25.58 10.51
CA SER A 302 24.05 -25.77 11.80
C SER A 302 23.92 -24.49 12.63
N GLU A 303 24.09 -24.58 13.95
CA GLU A 303 24.23 -23.36 14.77
C GLU A 303 25.37 -22.46 14.23
N GLU A 304 26.38 -23.05 13.60
CA GLU A 304 27.45 -22.36 12.88
C GLU A 304 26.94 -21.55 11.68
N ASP A 305 26.08 -22.14 10.84
CA ASP A 305 25.46 -21.47 9.69
C ASP A 305 24.55 -20.32 10.13
N LEU A 306 23.81 -20.50 11.23
CA LEU A 306 22.98 -19.45 11.83
C LEU A 306 23.84 -18.33 12.46
N GLN A 307 24.97 -18.68 13.08
CA GLN A 307 25.89 -17.72 13.68
C GLN A 307 26.68 -16.90 12.64
N ALA A 308 26.94 -17.44 11.45
CA ALA A 308 27.63 -16.76 10.36
C ALA A 308 26.90 -15.49 9.86
N TRP A 309 25.59 -15.37 10.10
CA TRP A 309 24.76 -14.22 9.70
C TRP A 309 24.42 -13.28 10.87
N THR A 310 25.04 -13.46 12.03
CA THR A 310 24.90 -12.50 13.14
C THR A 310 25.64 -11.19 12.84
N PRO A 311 25.17 -10.03 13.36
CA PRO A 311 25.85 -8.74 13.19
C PRO A 311 27.34 -8.77 13.55
N VAL A 312 27.69 -9.58 14.55
CA VAL A 312 29.06 -9.81 15.03
C VAL A 312 29.90 -10.56 13.97
N ALA A 313 29.34 -11.59 13.31
CA ALA A 313 30.01 -12.35 12.25
C ALA A 313 30.14 -11.56 10.93
N LEU A 314 29.21 -10.63 10.66
CA LEU A 314 29.23 -9.73 9.51
C LEU A 314 30.19 -8.54 9.68
N GLY A 315 30.95 -8.49 10.78
CA GLY A 315 31.96 -7.47 11.02
C GLY A 315 31.40 -6.09 11.33
N GLU A 316 30.13 -5.98 11.77
CA GLU A 316 29.64 -4.73 12.35
C GLU A 316 30.41 -4.46 13.65
N ARG A 317 31.25 -3.43 13.61
CA ARG A 317 32.06 -3.04 14.76
C ARG A 317 31.16 -2.55 15.88
N ASP A 318 31.24 -3.21 17.03
CA ASP A 318 30.65 -2.72 18.27
C ASP A 318 31.04 -1.26 18.51
N VAL A 319 30.05 -0.45 18.86
CA VAL A 319 30.25 0.95 19.23
C VAL A 319 31.05 0.96 20.53
N THR A 320 32.37 1.11 20.42
CA THR A 320 33.28 1.16 21.58
C THR A 320 32.75 2.02 22.73
N ASP A 321 32.97 1.57 23.97
CA ASP A 321 32.58 2.29 25.20
C ASP A 321 33.06 3.73 25.25
N LYS A 322 34.17 4.04 24.57
CA LYS A 322 34.68 5.41 24.43
C LYS A 322 33.75 6.27 23.57
N LYS A 323 33.18 5.71 22.51
CA LYS A 323 32.20 6.37 21.63
C LYS A 323 30.85 6.52 22.33
N LEU A 324 30.39 5.51 23.08
CA LEU A 324 29.20 5.61 23.94
C LEU A 324 29.36 6.67 25.04
N ARG A 325 30.50 6.71 25.74
CA ARG A 325 30.81 7.74 26.75
C ARG A 325 30.92 9.14 26.17
N ARG A 326 31.42 9.28 24.94
CA ARG A 326 31.46 10.57 24.23
C ARG A 326 30.05 11.01 23.86
N ALA A 327 29.26 10.13 23.25
CA ALA A 327 27.87 10.42 22.89
C ALA A 327 27.01 10.76 24.11
N GLY A 328 27.21 10.07 25.24
CA GLY A 328 26.54 10.38 26.51
C GLY A 328 26.92 11.76 27.07
N ARG A 329 28.20 12.14 27.03
CA ARG A 329 28.64 13.50 27.41
C ARG A 329 28.07 14.57 26.50
N ASP A 330 28.05 14.32 25.18
CA ASP A 330 27.52 15.27 24.21
C ASP A 330 25.99 15.44 24.39
N ALA A 331 25.26 14.36 24.66
CA ALA A 331 23.83 14.37 24.95
C ALA A 331 23.50 15.12 26.26
N LEU A 332 24.27 14.88 27.33
CA LEU A 332 24.12 15.60 28.59
C LEU A 332 24.45 17.09 28.43
N GLY A 333 25.48 17.44 27.69
CA GLY A 333 25.82 18.83 27.39
C GLY A 333 24.76 19.55 26.55
N LEU A 334 24.09 18.85 25.64
CA LEU A 334 22.93 19.36 24.89
C LEU A 334 21.71 19.56 25.81
N ALA A 335 21.45 18.61 26.72
CA ALA A 335 20.36 18.71 27.69
C ALA A 335 20.55 19.88 28.67
N GLU A 336 21.77 20.11 29.16
CA GLU A 336 22.08 21.26 30.02
C GLU A 336 21.91 22.60 29.30
N ARG A 337 22.29 22.69 28.02
CA ARG A 337 22.07 23.90 27.20
C ARG A 337 20.59 24.15 26.95
N ALA A 338 19.82 23.10 26.67
CA ALA A 338 18.37 23.19 26.53
C ALA A 338 17.70 23.65 27.84
N ALA A 339 18.11 23.09 28.98
CA ALA A 339 17.60 23.49 30.29
C ALA A 339 17.88 24.97 30.62
N ARG A 340 19.07 25.47 30.27
CA ARG A 340 19.41 26.91 30.39
C ARG A 340 18.60 27.81 29.47
N ALA A 341 18.20 27.33 28.30
CA ALA A 341 17.37 28.08 27.35
C ALA A 341 15.91 28.23 27.82
N THR A 342 15.43 27.31 28.67
CA THR A 342 14.06 27.30 29.23
C THR A 342 13.95 27.89 30.65
N ALA A 343 15.05 28.31 31.28
CA ALA A 343 14.99 28.96 32.58
C ALA A 343 14.40 30.39 32.44
N PRO A 344 13.39 30.77 33.25
CA PRO A 344 12.79 32.10 33.18
C PRO A 344 13.80 33.19 33.58
N ALA A 345 13.82 34.28 32.82
CA ALA A 345 14.70 35.41 33.07
C ALA A 345 14.07 36.36 34.11
N ASP A 346 14.68 36.46 35.29
CA ASP A 346 14.48 37.60 36.20
C ASP A 346 15.83 38.08 36.77
N ALA A 347 16.27 39.22 36.21
CA ALA A 347 17.02 40.41 36.67
C ALA A 347 18.06 40.37 37.84
N PRO A 348 18.89 41.43 38.02
CA PRO A 348 20.11 41.76 37.28
C PRO A 348 21.36 41.80 38.19
N GLY A 349 22.54 41.56 37.60
CA GLY A 349 23.83 41.94 38.20
C GLY A 349 24.66 40.79 38.76
N ALA A 350 25.46 40.16 37.90
CA ALA A 350 26.74 39.57 38.28
C ALA A 350 27.57 39.33 37.02
N THR A 351 28.72 39.97 36.94
CA THR A 351 29.73 39.80 35.88
C THR A 351 30.22 38.34 35.85
N PRO A 352 30.27 37.65 34.69
CA PRO A 352 30.85 36.31 34.62
C PRO A 352 32.38 36.35 34.77
N PRO A 353 33.02 35.37 35.45
CA PRO A 353 34.47 35.28 35.54
C PRO A 353 35.13 34.83 34.21
N PRO A 354 36.42 35.16 33.98
CA PRO A 354 37.09 34.86 32.72
C PRO A 354 37.35 33.35 32.54
N ALA A 355 37.28 32.89 31.29
CA ALA A 355 37.47 31.50 30.91
C ALA A 355 38.93 31.01 31.13
N PRO A 356 39.13 29.74 31.52
CA PRO A 356 40.46 29.16 31.65
C PRO A 356 41.10 28.86 30.27
N ALA A 357 42.41 29.09 30.18
CA ALA A 357 43.23 28.89 28.98
C ALA A 357 43.42 27.39 28.63
N PRO A 358 43.61 27.03 27.34
CA PRO A 358 43.81 25.65 26.93
C PRO A 358 45.24 25.16 27.24
N GLU A 359 45.35 24.04 27.96
CA GLU A 359 46.60 23.33 28.20
C GLU A 359 47.09 22.56 26.96
N SER A 360 48.41 22.59 26.79
CA SER A 360 49.21 22.13 25.65
C SER A 360 49.26 20.61 25.46
N ALA A 361 49.32 20.20 24.20
CA ALA A 361 49.49 18.82 23.76
C ALA A 361 50.83 18.22 24.19
N HIS A 362 50.77 17.00 24.76
CA HIS A 362 51.94 16.14 24.93
C HIS A 362 52.03 15.12 23.79
N GLU A 363 53.21 15.12 23.16
CA GLU A 363 53.71 14.25 22.11
C GLU A 363 53.97 12.83 22.63
N ALA A 364 53.60 11.79 21.89
CA ALA A 364 53.93 10.39 22.20
C ALA A 364 54.37 9.62 20.94
N ALA A 365 55.41 8.81 21.14
CA ALA A 365 56.39 8.25 20.21
C ALA A 365 55.88 7.22 19.15
N PRO A 366 56.67 6.92 18.10
CA PRO A 366 56.26 6.04 16.99
C PRO A 366 56.33 4.55 17.33
N ALA A 367 55.44 3.78 16.69
CA ALA A 367 55.27 2.33 16.85
C ALA A 367 56.36 1.49 16.14
N PRO A 368 56.67 0.27 16.64
CA PRO A 368 57.65 -0.63 16.01
C PRO A 368 57.09 -1.35 14.78
N ALA A 369 58.00 -1.72 13.87
CA ALA A 369 57.72 -2.36 12.57
C ALA A 369 57.36 -3.87 12.69
N PRO A 370 56.59 -4.43 11.74
CA PRO A 370 56.11 -5.81 11.80
C PRO A 370 57.12 -6.85 11.26
N GLU A 371 57.22 -8.00 11.95
CA GLU A 371 57.97 -9.20 11.54
C GLU A 371 57.31 -9.93 10.36
N GLN A 372 58.13 -10.46 9.45
CA GLN A 372 57.72 -11.25 8.28
C GLN A 372 57.52 -12.74 8.62
N PRO A 373 56.62 -13.45 7.92
CA PRO A 373 56.37 -14.87 8.15
C PRO A 373 57.37 -15.77 7.39
N HIS A 374 57.92 -16.75 8.09
CA HIS A 374 58.73 -17.83 7.52
C HIS A 374 57.86 -18.87 6.81
N GLU A 375 58.17 -19.12 5.54
CA GLU A 375 57.75 -20.27 4.74
C GLU A 375 58.58 -21.51 5.13
N GLU A 376 57.92 -22.62 5.46
CA GLU A 376 58.51 -23.95 5.39
C GLU A 376 57.57 -24.90 4.63
N ARG A 377 58.10 -25.45 3.54
CA ARG A 377 57.74 -26.74 2.92
C ARG A 377 59.01 -27.60 2.94
N PRO A 378 58.93 -28.94 2.86
CA PRO A 378 57.76 -29.78 2.63
C PRO A 378 57.28 -30.58 3.85
#